data_AF-A0AAV5XA37-F1
#
_entry.id   AF-A0AAV5XA37-F1
#
_cell.length_a   1.000
_cell.length_b   1.000
_cell.length_c   1.000
_cell.angle_alpha   90.00
_cell.angle_beta   90.00
_cell.angle_gamma   90.00
#
_symmetry.space_group_name_H-M   'P 1'
#
loop_
_entity.id
_entity.type
_entity.pdbx_description
1 polymer ?
#
loop_
_entity_poly.entity_id
_entity_poly.type
_entity_poly.pdbx_seq_one_letter_code
_entity_poly.pdbx_strand_id
1 'polypeptide(L)' 'MLIGVDAGATTMSVGLVTETGEFASALRVPTIGLGPGTTVRPAGRDRILIGLPGLVDVECGMMVSRRPVDA' A
#
# COMPACT_ATOMS: atom_id res chain seq x y z
N MET A 1 -0.30 1.01 17.29
CA MET A 1 -0.87 1.63 16.06
C MET A 1 -0.08 1.18 14.84
N LEU A 2 -0.72 1.10 13.67
CA LEU A 2 -0.06 0.81 12.40
C LEU A 2 -0.63 1.70 11.28
N ILE A 3 0.11 1.84 10.19
CA ILE A 3 -0.37 2.46 8.96
C ILE A 3 -0.68 1.37 7.95
N GLY A 4 -1.93 1.29 7.51
CA GLY A 4 -2.37 0.43 6.43
C GLY A 4 -2.41 1.21 5.11
N VAL A 5 -1.82 0.65 4.07
CA VAL A 5 -1.91 1.16 2.70
C VAL A 5 -2.61 0.10 1.86
N ASP A 6 -3.64 0.48 1.12
CA ASP A 6 -4.32 -0.35 0.13
C ASP A 6 -4.16 0.30 -1.23
N ALA A 7 -3.31 -0.29 -2.08
CA ALA A 7 -3.08 0.20 -3.44
C ALA A 7 -3.96 -0.58 -4.42
N GLY A 8 -4.95 0.08 -4.99
CA GLY A 8 -5.72 -0.41 -6.13
C GLY A 8 -5.28 0.23 -7.44
N ALA A 9 -5.73 -0.36 -8.55
CA ALA A 9 -5.48 0.19 -9.89
C ALA A 9 -6.07 1.60 -10.07
N THR A 10 -7.22 1.88 -9.45
CA THR A 10 -7.93 3.16 -9.59
C THR A 10 -7.69 4.10 -8.43
N THR A 11 -7.54 3.54 -7.23
CA THR A 11 -7.54 4.30 -5.98
C THR A 11 -6.51 3.70 -5.04
N MET A 12 -5.78 4.55 -4.34
CA MET A 12 -4.97 4.17 -3.18
C MET A 12 -5.58 4.76 -1.91
N SER A 13 -5.67 3.95 -0.86
CA SER A 13 -6.12 4.37 0.46
C SER A 13 -4.99 4.21 1.48
N VAL A 14 -4.84 5.18 2.38
CA VAL A 14 -3.89 5.14 3.50
C VAL A 14 -4.68 5.38 4.78
N GLY A 15 -4.56 4.50 5.76
CA GLY A 15 -5.29 4.59 7.02
C GLY A 15 -4.38 4.39 8.22
N LEU A 16 -4.64 5.14 9.29
CA LEU A 16 -4.07 4.89 10.60
C LEU A 16 -5.00 3.90 11.32
N VAL A 17 -4.47 2.73 11.67
CA VAL A 17 -5.25 1.63 12.26
C VAL A 17 -4.82 1.43 13.72
N THR A 18 -5.80 1.40 14.62
CA THR A 18 -5.61 1.14 16.04
C THR A 18 -5.26 -0.33 16.28
N GLU A 19 -4.85 -0.66 17.50
CA GLU A 19 -4.53 -2.06 17.86
C GLU A 19 -5.76 -2.98 17.89
N THR A 20 -6.95 -2.40 18.05
CA THR A 20 -8.24 -3.10 17.97
C THR A 20 -8.74 -3.28 16.54
N GLY A 21 -8.02 -2.76 15.55
CA GLY A 21 -8.36 -2.88 14.13
C GLY A 21 -9.28 -1.79 13.59
N GLU A 22 -9.53 -0.72 14.36
CA GLU A 22 -10.36 0.41 13.93
C GLU A 22 -9.55 1.43 13.15
N PHE A 23 -10.17 2.14 12.20
CA PHE A 23 -9.55 3.26 11.51
C PHE A 23 -9.65 4.54 12.36
N ALA A 24 -8.51 5.04 12.82
CA ALA A 24 -8.41 6.34 13.47
C ALA A 24 -8.44 7.51 12.47
N SER A 25 -7.94 7.28 11.24
CA SER A 25 -7.99 8.23 10.14
C SER A 25 -7.80 7.50 8.81
N ALA A 26 -8.32 8.07 7.71
CA ALA A 26 -8.12 7.54 6.36
C ALA A 26 -8.02 8.67 5.32
N LEU A 27 -7.10 8.52 4.37
CA LEU A 27 -6.95 9.32 3.17
C LEU A 27 -7.16 8.41 1.96
N ARG A 28 -7.89 8.91 0.96
CA ARG A 28 -8.11 8.23 -0.31
C ARG A 28 -7.71 9.13 -1.46
N VAL A 29 -6.92 8.61 -2.39
CA VAL A 29 -6.41 9.36 -3.54
C VAL A 29 -6.53 8.53 -4.84
N PRO A 30 -6.78 9.17 -6.00
CA PRO A 30 -6.74 8.47 -7.29
C PRO A 30 -5.32 7.97 -7.61
N THR A 31 -5.19 6.72 -8.08
CA THR A 31 -3.88 6.13 -8.42
C THR A 31 -3.26 6.75 -9.66
N ILE A 32 -4.07 7.20 -10.63
CA ILE A 32 -3.60 7.81 -11.89
C ILE A 32 -2.75 9.08 -11.70
N GLY A 33 -2.85 9.73 -10.54
CA GLY A 33 -2.04 10.91 -10.18
C GLY A 33 -0.76 10.58 -9.42
N LEU A 34 -0.51 9.31 -9.10
CA LEU A 34 0.66 8.86 -8.36
C LEU A 34 1.74 8.42 -9.34
N GLY A 35 2.95 8.96 -9.18
CA GLY A 35 4.11 8.54 -9.95
C GLY A 35 4.59 7.12 -9.56
N PRO A 36 5.74 6.67 -10.12
CA PRO A 36 6.30 5.32 -9.87
C PRO A 36 6.76 5.09 -8.41
N GLY A 37 6.51 6.03 -7.49
CA GLY A 37 6.78 5.90 -6.08
C GLY A 37 5.84 6.76 -5.25
N THR A 38 5.50 6.27 -4.06
CA THR A 38 4.76 7.02 -3.03
C THR A 38 5.55 6.93 -1.73
N THR A 39 5.62 8.03 -0.98
CA THR A 39 6.24 8.03 0.36
C THR A 39 5.16 8.10 1.42
N VAL A 40 5.18 7.15 2.36
CA VAL A 40 4.37 7.20 3.59
C VAL A 40 5.29 7.61 4.73
N ARG A 41 4.96 8.72 5.40
CA ARG A 41 5.74 9.24 6.53
C ARG A 41 4.98 9.02 7.83
N PRO A 42 5.33 8.00 8.63
CA PRO A 42 4.75 7.82 9.96
C PRO A 42 5.20 8.95 10.91
N ALA A 43 4.34 9.33 11.85
CA ALA A 43 4.66 10.30 12.89
C ALA A 43 5.45 9.68 14.07
N GLY A 44 5.71 8.37 14.05
CA GLY A 44 6.44 7.65 15.09
C GLY A 44 6.99 6.30 14.62
N ARG A 45 7.18 5.37 15.57
CA ARG A 45 7.60 3.97 15.30
C ARG A 45 6.43 3.10 14.81
N ASP A 46 5.71 3.59 13.81
CA ASP A 46 4.54 2.89 13.29
C ASP A 46 4.98 1.83 12.27
N ARG A 47 4.39 0.64 12.36
CA ARG A 47 4.55 -0.39 11.33
C ARG A 47 3.73 -0.01 10.12
N ILE A 48 4.27 -0.15 8.92
CA ILE A 48 3.56 0.08 7.66
C ILE A 48 3.26 -1.28 7.03
N LEU A 49 2.00 -1.52 6.73
CA LEU A 49 1.55 -2.68 5.96
C LEU A 49 0.96 -2.19 4.64
N ILE A 50 1.38 -2.80 3.54
CA ILE A 50 0.97 -2.40 2.19
C ILE A 50 0.30 -3.59 1.50
N GLY A 51 -0.99 -3.46 1.22
CA GLY A 51 -1.72 -4.29 0.29
C GLY A 51 -1.44 -3.81 -1.14
N LEU A 52 -0.90 -4.70 -1.98
CA LEU A 52 -0.62 -4.43 -3.39
C LEU A 52 -1.49 -5.35 -4.25
N PRO A 53 -1.92 -4.89 -5.44
CA PRO A 53 -2.66 -5.73 -6.36
C PRO A 53 -1.69 -6.66 -7.10
N GLY A 54 -2.08 -7.92 -7.32
CA GLY A 54 -1.26 -8.89 -8.04
C GLY A 54 -0.42 -9.77 -7.13
N LEU A 55 0.61 -10.40 -7.70
CA LEU A 55 1.50 -11.33 -6.98
C LEU A 55 2.61 -10.57 -6.26
N VAL A 56 2.81 -10.89 -4.98
CA VAL A 56 3.82 -10.27 -4.12
C VAL A 56 4.66 -11.37 -3.49
N ASP A 57 5.98 -11.24 -3.58
CA ASP A 57 6.91 -11.93 -2.69
C ASP A 57 6.93 -11.17 -1.35
N VAL A 58 6.27 -11.75 -0.36
CA VAL A 58 6.04 -11.11 0.95
C VAL A 58 7.32 -11.06 1.78
N GLU A 59 8.23 -12.01 1.61
CA GLU A 59 9.51 -12.05 2.33
C GLU A 59 10.43 -10.94 1.83
N CYS A 60 10.47 -10.73 0.51
CA CYS A 60 11.26 -9.67 -0.11
C CYS A 60 10.55 -8.30 -0.10
N GLY A 61 9.23 -8.27 0.12
CA GLY A 61 8.42 -7.05 0.01
C GLY A 61 8.31 -6.51 -1.42
N MET A 62 8.30 -7.39 -2.42
CA MET A 62 8.42 -7.03 -3.84
C MET A 62 7.27 -7.57 -4.67
N MET A 63 6.75 -6.77 -5.61
CA MET A 63 5.81 -7.26 -6.62
C MET A 63 6.52 -8.17 -7.61
N VAL A 64 5.91 -9.31 -7.91
CA VAL A 64 6.42 -10.27 -8.89
C VAL A 64 6.08 -9.76 -10.29
N SER A 65 7.09 -9.36 -11.06
CA SER A 65 6.92 -9.05 -12.48
C SER A 65 6.94 -10.34 -13.29
N ARG A 66 5.83 -10.68 -13.94
CA ARG A 66 5.84 -11.64 -15.05
C ARG A 66 6.19 -10.87 -16.31
N ARG A 67 7.25 -11.26 -17.02
CA ARG A 67 7.42 -10.81 -18.41
C ARG A 67 6.21 -11.28 -19.21
N PRO A 68 5.65 -10.46 -20.11
CA PRO A 68 4.71 -10.97 -21.11
C PRO A 68 5.39 -12.15 -21.81
N VAL A 69 4.70 -13.27 -21.94
CA VAL A 69 5.12 -14.29 -22.89
C VAL A 69 4.90 -13.62 -24.25
N ASP A 70 5.97 -13.36 -24.98
CA ASP A 70 5.90 -12.84 -26.35
C ASP A 70 4.95 -13.77 -27.14
N ALA A 71 3.82 -13.22 -27.58
CA ALA A 71 2.80 -13.91 -28.35
C ALA A 71 3.12 -13.86 -29.84
#